data_AF-A0A660VL40-F1
#
_entry.id   AF-A0A660VL40-F1
#
_cell.length_a   1.000
_cell.length_b   1.000
_cell.length_c   1.000
_cell.angle_alpha   90.00
_cell.angle_beta   90.00
_cell.angle_gamma   90.00
#
_symmetry.space_group_name_H-M   'P 1'
#
loop_
_entity.id
_entity.type
_entity.pdbx_description
1 polymer ?
#
loop_
_entity_poly.entity_id
_entity_poly.type
_entity_poly.pdbx_seq_one_letter_code
_entity_poly.pdbx_strand_id
1 'polypeptide(L)'
;MAQSFVGIDIGNQNIKIASLRRVGGRFVVEAVASERLGNLAKRRGNEFNVQGCSAVIGRLLQTHRIKPSACVLGLAGKEVIFRFVEVPPVGDAQIRKLLEFEQAEAAKGIEQETVTDYQILDLPRDTPSRLALVGTARAADLDEDARLMEAAKAKLRGIVPKSLALHRLAADTRAVSEGETVLLLDIGAESTDVAIMMGSNLVLARTLNVGGKNFTDAVAQAFGVIPEVAEEIKLAEGMIIVEGRRPSRMSEFREGFDELVASEGIRFRNDPRYPANLSRALSQAADQLRLACDSAIRFAMVQTKVKNIKLDRIILSGGGAKLPGLLEFFQSSFRVPVEYWDVFSVFDSANVPPDKRDVPTEFATALALAYLASRNVEGVINLLPATLRERRRFLQADIYAYLASAVVLLAAVLMWFGVSSRAGSIADARKKMVKTERIASEREAELARLADSVSLETRRFNVLASYSWFNPLVMRFLAPLPKAVPETVKLLEVRFEAVSQSGVTGPKAGTNPDYRFVVRGYVDKDVPELQQAQILKLFAGRVDALPFVERYEMGDVRRVVKSRRSRKKPVAPETGSYQFTLYFYVSKDGRLSPDKIAAQPAEKGAVKP
;
A
#
# COMPACT_ATOMS: atom_id res chain seq x y z
N MET A 1 5.54 10.57 -24.98
CA MET A 1 6.05 11.83 -25.55
C MET A 1 7.47 12.03 -25.06
N ALA A 2 8.43 12.37 -25.94
CA ALA A 2 9.79 12.70 -25.51
C ALA A 2 9.76 13.94 -24.60
N GLN A 3 10.44 13.88 -23.46
CA GLN A 3 10.53 14.99 -22.51
C GLN A 3 11.58 16.00 -23.00
N SER A 4 11.21 17.29 -23.02
CA SER A 4 12.16 18.38 -23.24
C SER A 4 12.79 18.81 -21.91
N PHE A 5 14.09 19.06 -21.96
CA PHE A 5 14.93 19.47 -20.84
C PHE A 5 15.41 20.88 -21.09
N VAL A 6 15.13 21.80 -20.18
CA VAL A 6 15.35 23.23 -20.37
C VAL A 6 16.39 23.71 -19.38
N GLY A 7 17.37 24.47 -19.84
CA GLY A 7 18.32 25.20 -19.00
C GLY A 7 18.05 26.68 -19.13
N ILE A 8 18.03 27.38 -18.00
CA ILE A 8 17.77 28.82 -17.94
C ILE A 8 18.93 29.48 -17.21
N ASP A 9 19.66 30.35 -17.90
CA ASP A 9 20.73 31.17 -17.36
C ASP A 9 20.24 32.62 -17.25
N ILE A 10 20.06 33.09 -16.02
CA ILE A 10 19.75 34.50 -15.74
C ILE A 10 21.08 35.20 -15.44
N GLY A 11 21.55 36.00 -16.39
CA GLY A 11 22.72 36.86 -16.23
C GLY A 11 22.33 38.30 -15.88
N ASN A 12 23.32 39.14 -15.56
CA ASN A 12 23.08 40.56 -15.26
C ASN A 12 22.81 41.43 -16.50
N GLN A 13 22.79 40.87 -17.71
CA GLN A 13 22.49 41.62 -18.93
C GLN A 13 21.48 40.90 -19.82
N ASN A 14 21.48 39.56 -19.78
CA ASN A 14 20.65 38.73 -20.66
C ASN A 14 20.05 37.57 -19.86
N ILE A 15 18.85 37.16 -20.24
CA ILE A 15 18.34 35.82 -19.93
C ILE A 15 18.59 34.95 -21.16
N LYS A 16 19.14 33.75 -20.93
CA LYS A 16 19.39 32.77 -21.98
C LYS A 16 18.68 31.47 -21.64
N ILE A 17 18.12 30.83 -22.64
CA ILE A 17 17.50 29.52 -22.52
C ILE A 17 18.05 28.56 -23.57
N ALA A 18 18.15 27.30 -23.19
CA ALA A 18 18.44 26.20 -24.10
C ALA A 18 17.48 25.04 -23.83
N SER A 19 16.99 24.39 -24.88
CA SER A 19 16.14 23.21 -24.80
C SER A 19 16.80 22.03 -25.50
N LEU A 20 16.90 20.91 -24.78
CA LEU A 20 17.43 19.64 -25.27
C LEU A 20 16.32 18.58 -25.29
N ARG A 21 16.35 17.74 -26.31
CA ARG A 21 15.52 16.52 -26.40
C ARG A 21 16.42 15.30 -26.53
N ARG A 22 16.09 14.24 -25.81
CA ARG A 22 16.76 12.95 -25.98
C ARG A 22 16.07 12.13 -27.07
N VAL A 23 16.79 11.79 -28.14
CA VAL A 23 16.31 11.00 -29.29
C VAL A 23 17.32 9.90 -29.59
N GLY A 24 16.91 8.64 -29.56
CA GLY A 24 17.79 7.51 -29.88
C GLY A 24 19.07 7.45 -29.02
N GLY A 25 18.99 7.87 -27.76
CA GLY A 25 20.15 7.93 -26.85
C GLY A 25 21.04 9.18 -27.00
N ARG A 26 20.89 9.96 -28.07
CA ARG A 26 21.60 11.22 -28.30
C ARG A 26 20.78 12.42 -27.84
N PHE A 27 21.47 13.53 -27.60
CA PHE A 27 20.84 14.81 -27.26
C PHE A 27 20.79 15.70 -28.50
N VAL A 28 19.59 16.19 -28.82
CA VAL A 28 19.32 17.14 -29.90
C VAL A 28 19.00 18.49 -29.30
N VAL A 29 19.63 19.56 -29.78
CA VAL A 29 19.29 20.94 -29.43
C VAL A 29 18.02 21.32 -30.17
N GLU A 30 16.93 21.51 -29.43
CA GLU A 30 15.65 21.93 -30.02
C GLU A 30 15.63 23.43 -30.29
N ALA A 31 16.16 24.21 -29.35
CA ALA A 31 16.18 25.66 -29.43
C ALA A 31 17.19 26.25 -28.45
N VAL A 32 17.79 27.38 -28.85
CA VAL A 32 18.53 28.29 -27.98
C VAL A 32 18.05 29.71 -28.24
N ALA A 33 17.92 30.50 -27.19
CA ALA A 33 17.43 31.88 -27.29
C ALA A 33 17.97 32.74 -26.16
N SER A 34 18.18 34.01 -26.46
CA SER A 34 18.61 35.02 -25.49
C SER A 34 17.80 36.29 -25.66
N GLU A 35 17.59 37.02 -24.57
CA GLU A 35 16.98 38.34 -24.58
C GLU A 35 17.71 39.27 -23.61
N ARG A 36 17.94 40.53 -24.02
CA ARG A 36 18.52 41.57 -23.17
C ARG A 36 17.50 42.01 -22.12
N LEU A 37 17.95 42.10 -20.86
CA LEU A 37 17.15 42.55 -19.74
C LEU A 37 16.97 44.08 -19.69
N GLY A 38 17.90 44.84 -20.29
CA GLY A 38 17.91 46.30 -20.20
C GLY A 38 17.86 46.76 -18.74
N ASN A 39 16.91 47.62 -18.38
CA ASN A 39 16.76 48.12 -17.01
C ASN A 39 16.32 47.07 -15.99
N LEU A 40 15.84 45.89 -16.43
CA LEU A 40 15.50 44.77 -15.54
C LEU A 40 16.74 44.06 -14.99
N ALA A 41 17.93 44.33 -15.56
CA ALA A 41 19.21 43.76 -15.16
C ALA A 41 19.57 43.99 -13.67
N LYS A 42 19.07 45.07 -13.07
CA LYS A 42 19.44 45.50 -11.71
C LYS A 42 18.24 45.32 -10.77
N ARG A 43 18.52 44.66 -9.62
CA ARG A 43 17.73 44.53 -8.36
C ARG A 43 17.09 43.16 -8.11
N ARG A 44 17.84 42.18 -7.60
CA ARG A 44 17.26 41.14 -6.72
C ARG A 44 16.63 41.81 -5.49
N GLY A 45 15.58 41.21 -4.93
CA GLY A 45 14.84 41.78 -3.79
C GLY A 45 13.80 42.83 -4.15
N ASN A 46 13.38 42.91 -5.42
CA ASN A 46 12.25 43.73 -5.86
C ASN A 46 11.25 42.88 -6.65
N GLU A 47 9.99 42.86 -6.21
CA GLU A 47 8.90 42.10 -6.85
C GLU A 47 8.67 42.50 -8.32
N PHE A 48 8.98 43.76 -8.67
CA PHE A 48 8.98 44.21 -10.06
C PHE A 48 9.97 43.44 -10.95
N ASN A 49 11.11 42.99 -10.39
CA ASN A 49 12.10 42.22 -11.14
C ASN A 49 11.63 40.77 -11.37
N VAL A 50 10.96 40.16 -10.39
CA VAL A 50 10.37 38.82 -10.53
C VAL A 50 9.36 38.78 -11.68
N GLN A 51 8.47 39.78 -11.76
CA GLN A 51 7.49 39.88 -12.85
C GLN A 51 8.16 40.16 -14.20
N GLY A 52 9.12 41.09 -14.25
CA GLY A 52 9.85 41.41 -15.48
C GLY A 52 10.61 40.21 -16.05
N CYS A 53 11.42 39.54 -15.22
CA CYS A 53 12.19 38.37 -15.64
C CYS A 53 11.29 37.17 -16.00
N SER A 54 10.21 36.94 -15.25
CA SER A 54 9.27 35.85 -15.57
C SER A 54 8.54 36.10 -16.90
N ALA A 55 8.19 37.35 -17.23
CA ALA A 55 7.63 37.71 -18.52
C ALA A 55 8.61 37.49 -19.68
N VAL A 56 9.90 37.84 -19.50
CA VAL A 56 10.96 37.56 -20.47
C VAL A 56 11.12 36.05 -20.69
N ILE A 57 11.19 35.26 -19.62
CA ILE A 57 11.28 33.80 -19.72
C ILE A 57 10.05 33.22 -20.42
N GLY A 58 8.85 33.64 -20.01
CA GLY A 58 7.60 33.20 -20.61
C GLY A 58 7.54 33.50 -22.12
N ARG A 59 7.97 34.70 -22.52
CA ARG A 59 8.08 35.09 -23.94
C ARG A 59 9.10 34.24 -24.69
N LEU A 60 10.30 34.05 -24.15
CA LEU A 60 11.32 33.21 -24.80
C LEU A 60 10.82 31.76 -24.97
N LEU A 61 10.17 31.19 -23.96
CA LEU A 61 9.57 29.86 -24.04
C LEU A 61 8.46 29.78 -25.09
N GLN A 62 7.58 30.78 -25.15
CA GLN A 62 6.46 30.82 -26.10
C GLN A 62 6.92 31.02 -27.55
N THR A 63 7.78 32.03 -27.79
CA THR A 63 8.30 32.38 -29.12
C THR A 63 9.05 31.21 -29.75
N HIS A 64 9.84 30.49 -28.96
CA HIS A 64 10.61 29.33 -29.42
C HIS A 64 9.87 27.99 -29.28
N ARG A 65 8.59 28.01 -28.89
CA ARG A 65 7.72 26.83 -28.72
C ARG A 65 8.35 25.75 -27.82
N ILE A 66 9.08 26.17 -26.79
CA ILE A 66 9.75 25.29 -25.84
C ILE A 66 8.76 24.87 -24.76
N LYS A 67 8.61 23.57 -24.55
CA LYS A 67 7.75 23.03 -23.48
C LYS A 67 8.51 23.07 -22.15
N PRO A 68 8.05 23.83 -21.14
CA PRO A 68 8.84 24.08 -19.93
C PRO A 68 8.61 23.00 -18.86
N SER A 69 8.87 21.73 -19.20
CA SER A 69 8.53 20.57 -18.36
C SER A 69 9.57 20.17 -17.32
N ALA A 70 10.86 20.40 -17.61
CA ALA A 70 11.96 20.07 -16.71
C ALA A 70 13.04 21.14 -16.87
N CYS A 71 12.94 22.21 -16.06
CA CYS A 71 13.78 23.40 -16.20
C CYS A 71 14.83 23.44 -15.09
N VAL A 72 16.11 23.59 -15.38
CA VAL A 72 17.13 23.86 -14.37
C VAL A 72 17.57 25.32 -14.49
N LEU A 73 17.60 26.01 -13.36
CA LEU A 73 18.01 27.40 -13.27
C LEU A 73 19.48 27.49 -12.83
N GLY A 74 20.24 28.34 -13.51
CA GLY A 74 21.60 28.69 -13.12
C GLY A 74 21.62 29.75 -12.03
N LEU A 75 22.18 29.43 -10.87
CA LEU A 75 22.38 30.37 -9.77
C LEU A 75 23.63 31.21 -10.03
N ALA A 76 23.54 32.52 -9.83
CA ALA A 76 24.70 33.38 -10.00
C ALA A 76 25.69 33.16 -8.84
N GLY A 77 26.98 33.20 -9.16
CA GLY A 77 28.02 32.90 -8.20
C GLY A 77 28.09 33.75 -6.93
N LYS A 78 27.59 34.99 -6.98
CA LYS A 78 27.54 35.88 -5.80
C LYS A 78 26.52 35.43 -4.75
N GLU A 79 25.62 34.53 -5.11
CA GLU A 79 24.53 34.03 -4.25
C GLU A 79 24.88 32.71 -3.57
N VAL A 80 25.99 32.09 -3.95
CA VAL A 80 26.47 30.82 -3.39
C VAL A 80 27.87 30.99 -2.80
N ILE A 81 28.04 30.51 -1.57
CA ILE A 81 29.33 30.43 -0.89
C ILE A 81 29.80 28.99 -0.96
N PHE A 82 30.99 28.77 -1.51
CA PHE A 82 31.64 27.47 -1.54
C PHE A 82 32.64 27.30 -0.40
N ARG A 83 32.57 26.17 0.30
CA ARG A 83 33.50 25.78 1.38
C ARG A 83 34.02 24.37 1.14
N PHE A 84 35.30 24.17 1.41
CA PHE A 84 35.91 22.86 1.41
C PHE A 84 35.84 22.28 2.83
N VAL A 85 35.32 21.07 2.97
CA VAL A 85 35.17 20.39 4.25
C VAL A 85 35.84 19.01 4.15
N GLU A 86 36.80 18.75 5.02
CA GLU A 86 37.38 17.41 5.13
C GLU A 86 36.40 16.48 5.85
N VAL A 87 36.10 15.35 5.23
CA VAL A 87 35.16 14.37 5.77
C VAL A 87 35.86 13.01 5.91
N PRO A 88 35.51 12.21 6.93
CA PRO A 88 36.08 10.88 7.11
C PRO A 88 35.74 9.96 5.91
N PRO A 89 36.53 8.89 5.66
CA PRO A 89 36.28 7.92 4.58
C PRO A 89 35.10 7.00 4.89
N VAL A 90 33.94 7.59 5.10
CA VAL A 90 32.69 6.89 5.35
C VAL A 90 31.81 6.93 4.11
N GLY A 91 30.79 6.06 4.09
CA GLY A 91 29.83 6.03 2.98
C GLY A 91 29.05 7.35 2.85
N ASP A 92 28.61 7.68 1.64
CA ASP A 92 27.97 8.97 1.33
C ASP A 92 26.74 9.27 2.21
N ALA A 93 25.99 8.26 2.64
CA ALA A 93 24.87 8.43 3.57
C ALA A 93 25.30 8.90 4.97
N GLN A 94 26.47 8.47 5.45
CA GLN A 94 27.03 8.92 6.72
C GLN A 94 27.64 10.31 6.57
N ILE A 95 28.30 10.61 5.44
CA ILE A 95 28.79 11.96 5.13
C ILE A 95 27.63 12.96 5.11
N ARG A 96 26.50 12.59 4.49
CA ARG A 96 25.28 13.42 4.48
C ARG A 96 24.85 13.80 5.89
N LYS A 97 24.72 12.83 6.80
CA LYS A 97 24.32 13.08 8.19
C LYS A 97 25.33 13.95 8.94
N LEU A 98 26.63 13.75 8.68
CA LEU A 98 27.68 14.58 9.28
C LEU A 98 27.55 16.04 8.83
N LEU A 99 27.39 16.26 7.52
CA LEU A 99 27.24 17.61 6.97
C LEU A 99 25.92 18.28 7.38
N GLU A 100 24.83 17.52 7.50
CA GLU A 100 23.56 18.01 8.07
C GLU A 100 23.74 18.45 9.53
N PHE A 101 24.50 17.69 10.33
CA PHE A 101 24.82 18.08 11.71
C PHE A 101 25.71 19.33 11.77
N GLU A 102 26.77 19.40 10.97
CA GLU A 102 27.62 20.60 10.90
C GLU A 102 26.85 21.84 10.47
N GLN A 103 25.91 21.71 9.53
CA GLN A 103 25.03 22.80 9.12
C GLN A 103 24.09 23.24 10.25
N ALA A 104 23.47 22.30 10.95
CA ALA A 104 22.59 22.61 12.07
C ALA A 104 23.35 23.35 13.19
N GLU A 105 24.59 22.97 13.45
CA GLU A 105 25.48 23.69 14.37
C GLU A 105 25.86 25.07 13.83
N ALA A 106 26.24 25.19 12.55
CA ALA A 106 26.60 26.47 11.93
C ALA A 106 25.44 27.46 11.84
N ALA A 107 24.20 26.96 11.74
CA ALA A 107 22.99 27.77 11.70
C ALA A 107 22.62 28.36 13.08
N LYS A 108 23.18 27.85 14.19
CA LYS A 108 22.92 28.40 15.53
C LYS A 108 23.43 29.84 15.60
N GLY A 109 22.51 30.78 15.78
CA GLY A 109 22.82 32.22 15.85
C GLY A 109 22.85 32.94 14.50
N ILE A 110 22.53 32.26 13.40
CA ILE A 110 22.28 32.90 12.10
C ILE A 110 20.78 33.18 11.99
N GLU A 111 20.39 34.45 11.87
CA GLU A 111 18.98 34.83 11.71
C GLU A 111 18.39 34.40 10.35
N GLN A 112 19.24 34.30 9.32
CA GLN A 112 18.83 33.99 7.95
C GLN A 112 18.89 32.49 7.66
N GLU A 113 17.77 31.94 7.19
CA GLU A 113 17.70 30.55 6.72
C GLU A 113 18.58 30.34 5.47
N THR A 114 19.30 29.22 5.44
CA THR A 114 20.19 28.87 4.33
C THR A 114 19.88 27.47 3.79
N VAL A 115 20.09 27.29 2.49
CA VAL A 115 20.04 26.00 1.82
C VAL A 115 21.46 25.60 1.48
N THR A 116 21.82 24.38 1.82
CA THR A 116 23.14 23.83 1.57
C THR A 116 23.02 22.48 0.89
N ASP A 117 23.93 22.21 -0.04
CA ASP A 117 24.13 20.89 -0.61
C ASP A 117 25.63 20.69 -0.86
N TYR A 118 26.05 19.45 -1.11
CA TYR A 118 27.46 19.12 -1.22
C TYR A 118 27.75 18.13 -2.34
N GLN A 119 29.01 18.14 -2.77
CA GLN A 119 29.55 17.14 -3.68
C GLN A 119 30.90 16.66 -3.14
N ILE A 120 31.11 15.34 -3.13
CA ILE A 120 32.44 14.80 -2.82
C ILE A 120 33.36 15.00 -4.01
N LEU A 121 34.57 15.51 -3.72
CA LEU A 121 35.63 15.70 -4.69
C LEU A 121 36.49 14.45 -4.71
N ASP A 122 36.56 13.80 -5.87
CA ASP A 122 37.38 12.62 -6.09
C ASP A 122 38.77 13.06 -6.58
N LEU A 123 39.59 13.50 -5.63
CA LEU A 123 40.93 14.01 -5.90
C LEU A 123 41.97 13.06 -5.33
N PRO A 124 43.14 12.92 -5.97
CA PRO A 124 44.25 12.19 -5.40
C PRO A 124 44.72 12.89 -4.12
N ARG A 125 44.69 12.19 -2.98
CA ARG A 125 45.11 12.72 -1.68
C ARG A 125 45.99 11.73 -0.93
N ASP A 126 46.97 12.26 -0.20
CA ASP A 126 47.88 11.50 0.67
C ASP A 126 47.20 11.04 1.98
N THR A 127 45.95 11.44 2.22
CA THR A 127 45.20 11.18 3.45
C THR A 127 44.00 10.28 3.19
N PRO A 128 43.60 9.42 4.15
CA PRO A 128 42.39 8.63 4.00
C PRO A 128 41.11 9.49 4.04
N SER A 129 41.16 10.75 4.50
CA SER A 129 40.00 11.64 4.48
C SER A 129 39.62 12.06 3.06
N ARG A 130 38.31 12.13 2.80
CA ARG A 130 37.74 12.66 1.55
C ARG A 130 37.52 14.16 1.71
N LEU A 131 37.34 14.85 0.58
CA LEU A 131 37.08 16.29 0.56
C LEU A 131 35.69 16.53 -0.03
N ALA A 132 34.86 17.28 0.69
CA ALA A 132 33.55 17.72 0.21
C ALA A 132 33.61 19.20 -0.18
N LEU A 133 33.05 19.53 -1.33
CA LEU A 133 32.69 20.90 -1.67
C LEU A 133 31.26 21.14 -1.21
N VAL A 134 31.09 22.07 -0.29
CA VAL A 134 29.80 22.47 0.28
C VAL A 134 29.40 23.81 -0.33
N GLY A 135 28.24 23.87 -0.96
CA GLY A 135 27.67 25.10 -1.50
C GLY A 135 26.50 25.54 -0.65
N THR A 136 26.51 26.79 -0.20
CA THR A 136 25.47 27.38 0.66
C THR A 136 24.92 28.65 0.04
N ALA A 137 23.59 28.79 0.01
CA ALA A 137 22.90 30.00 -0.44
C ALA A 137 21.78 30.38 0.54
N ARG A 138 21.35 31.64 0.53
CA ARG A 138 20.21 32.07 1.38
C ARG A 138 18.91 31.49 0.84
N ALA A 139 18.04 31.02 1.72
CA ALA A 139 16.74 30.45 1.32
C ALA A 139 15.86 31.49 0.59
N ALA A 140 15.83 32.73 1.09
CA ALA A 140 15.03 33.81 0.51
C ALA A 140 15.38 34.11 -0.96
N ASP A 141 16.67 34.03 -1.31
CA ASP A 141 17.17 34.20 -2.68
C ASP A 141 16.66 33.10 -3.61
N LEU A 142 16.66 31.86 -3.12
CA LEU A 142 16.22 30.69 -3.87
C LEU A 142 14.68 30.62 -3.99
N ASP A 143 13.97 31.16 -3.00
CA ASP A 143 12.52 31.31 -3.03
C ASP A 143 12.07 32.41 -4.01
N GLU A 144 12.85 33.47 -4.19
CA GLU A 144 12.65 34.46 -5.25
C GLU A 144 12.79 33.81 -6.63
N ASP A 145 13.87 33.04 -6.85
CA ASP A 145 14.09 32.26 -8.08
C ASP A 145 12.95 31.27 -8.36
N ALA A 146 12.48 30.58 -7.31
CA ALA A 146 11.35 29.68 -7.39
C ALA A 146 10.05 30.36 -7.85
N ARG A 147 9.73 31.51 -7.25
CA ARG A 147 8.54 32.31 -7.60
C ARG A 147 8.62 32.84 -9.03
N LEU A 148 9.80 33.31 -9.44
CA LEU A 148 10.06 33.74 -10.81
C LEU A 148 9.78 32.62 -11.81
N MET A 149 10.26 31.41 -11.52
CA MET A 149 10.03 30.23 -12.37
C MET A 149 8.56 29.78 -12.37
N GLU A 150 7.88 29.84 -11.23
CA GLU A 150 6.45 29.55 -11.12
C GLU A 150 5.60 30.54 -11.94
N ALA A 151 5.89 31.84 -11.83
CA ALA A 151 5.25 32.90 -12.61
C ALA A 151 5.47 32.72 -14.13
N ALA A 152 6.66 32.25 -14.53
CA ALA A 152 6.97 31.90 -15.92
C ALA A 152 6.34 30.57 -16.37
N LYS A 153 5.59 29.87 -15.50
CA LYS A 153 5.04 28.51 -15.71
C LYS A 153 6.12 27.49 -16.06
N ALA A 154 7.34 27.70 -15.57
CA ALA A 154 8.50 26.87 -15.80
C ALA A 154 8.72 25.88 -14.65
N LYS A 155 8.63 24.57 -14.94
CA LYS A 155 8.75 23.52 -13.92
C LYS A 155 10.21 23.34 -13.48
N LEU A 156 10.63 24.07 -12.45
CA LEU A 156 12.01 24.22 -11.95
C LEU A 156 12.64 22.94 -11.33
N ARG A 157 13.24 22.02 -12.06
CA ARG A 157 13.86 20.77 -11.55
C ARG A 157 14.95 20.98 -10.49
N GLY A 158 15.75 22.03 -10.60
CA GLY A 158 16.79 22.35 -9.63
C GLY A 158 17.36 23.75 -9.87
N ILE A 159 18.08 24.23 -8.86
CA ILE A 159 18.83 25.49 -8.90
C ILE A 159 20.30 25.11 -8.69
N VAL A 160 21.14 25.40 -9.67
CA VAL A 160 22.52 24.88 -9.72
C VAL A 160 23.51 26.01 -9.99
N PRO A 161 24.61 26.11 -9.23
CA PRO A 161 25.69 27.04 -9.57
C PRO A 161 26.24 26.83 -10.99
N LYS A 162 26.40 27.91 -11.75
CA LYS A 162 26.77 27.87 -13.17
C LYS A 162 28.11 27.15 -13.43
N SER A 163 29.13 27.41 -12.60
CA SER A 163 30.43 26.75 -12.67
C SER A 163 30.34 25.22 -12.54
N LEU A 164 29.42 24.72 -11.71
CA LEU A 164 29.21 23.28 -11.54
C LEU A 164 28.44 22.65 -12.69
N ALA A 165 27.52 23.39 -13.31
CA ALA A 165 26.83 22.95 -14.51
C ALA A 165 27.84 22.77 -15.66
N LEU A 166 28.68 23.77 -15.89
CA LEU A 166 29.76 23.74 -16.88
C LEU A 166 30.71 22.55 -16.63
N HIS A 167 31.21 22.41 -15.40
CA HIS A 167 32.02 21.25 -15.02
C HIS A 167 31.34 19.92 -15.39
N ARG A 168 30.07 19.75 -15.00
CA ARG A 168 29.36 18.48 -15.21
C ARG A 168 29.19 18.17 -16.70
N LEU A 169 28.88 19.17 -17.51
CA LEU A 169 28.83 18.99 -18.96
C LEU A 169 30.20 18.59 -19.52
N ALA A 170 31.27 19.29 -19.14
CA ALA A 170 32.63 19.00 -19.62
C ALA A 170 33.09 17.58 -19.21
N ALA A 171 32.83 17.18 -17.96
CA ALA A 171 33.19 15.86 -17.44
C ALA A 171 32.49 14.72 -18.18
N ASP A 172 31.16 14.82 -18.36
CA ASP A 172 30.37 13.74 -18.95
C ASP A 172 30.58 13.63 -20.48
N THR A 173 31.00 14.72 -21.12
CA THR A 173 31.23 14.78 -22.57
C THR A 173 32.69 14.53 -22.95
N ARG A 174 33.56 14.32 -21.95
CA ARG A 174 35.00 14.12 -22.09
C ARG A 174 35.68 15.24 -22.88
N ALA A 175 35.24 16.49 -22.63
CA ALA A 175 35.89 17.68 -23.19
C ALA A 175 37.34 17.85 -22.67
N VAL A 176 37.66 17.19 -21.56
CA VAL A 176 38.97 17.17 -20.90
C VAL A 176 39.49 15.74 -20.83
N SER A 177 40.74 15.53 -21.26
CA SER A 177 41.34 14.18 -21.30
C SER A 177 41.77 13.69 -19.91
N GLU A 178 41.77 12.37 -19.68
CA GLU A 178 42.31 11.77 -18.46
C GLU A 178 43.80 12.13 -18.32
N GLY A 179 44.16 12.92 -17.30
CA GLY A 179 45.51 13.43 -17.07
C GLY A 179 45.74 14.90 -17.48
N GLU A 180 44.76 15.54 -18.12
CA GLU A 180 44.80 16.96 -18.45
C GLU A 180 44.17 17.80 -17.33
N THR A 181 44.81 18.92 -16.98
CA THR A 181 44.26 19.93 -16.07
C THR A 181 43.77 21.14 -16.85
N VAL A 182 42.48 21.45 -16.73
CA VAL A 182 41.83 22.52 -17.49
C VAL A 182 41.19 23.55 -16.58
N LEU A 183 41.33 24.82 -16.96
CA LEU A 183 40.63 25.95 -16.38
C LEU A 183 39.48 26.35 -17.32
N LEU A 184 38.25 26.06 -16.90
CA LEU A 184 37.03 26.51 -17.56
C LEU A 184 36.65 27.89 -17.05
N LEU A 185 36.50 28.86 -17.95
CA LEU A 185 36.11 30.23 -17.63
C LEU A 185 34.86 30.62 -18.41
N ASP A 186 33.73 30.85 -17.72
CA ASP A 186 32.56 31.49 -18.31
C ASP A 186 32.52 32.96 -17.93
N ILE A 187 32.96 33.82 -18.86
CA ILE A 187 33.11 35.26 -18.62
C ILE A 187 31.76 35.94 -18.89
N GLY A 188 31.05 36.22 -17.80
CA GLY A 188 29.77 36.94 -17.82
C GLY A 188 29.92 38.45 -17.82
N ALA A 189 28.79 39.16 -17.64
CA ALA A 189 28.77 40.62 -17.64
C ALA A 189 29.41 41.23 -16.39
N GLU A 190 29.16 40.71 -15.19
CA GLU A 190 29.74 41.26 -13.94
C GLU A 190 30.72 40.30 -13.25
N SER A 191 30.65 39.02 -13.57
CA SER A 191 31.41 37.96 -12.91
C SER A 191 31.87 36.91 -13.90
N THR A 192 32.89 36.17 -13.52
CA THR A 192 33.39 35.01 -14.26
C THR A 192 33.20 33.76 -13.42
N ASP A 193 32.48 32.79 -13.93
CA ASP A 193 32.33 31.48 -13.30
C ASP A 193 33.51 30.58 -13.69
N VAL A 194 34.12 29.97 -12.68
CA VAL A 194 35.39 29.23 -12.82
C VAL A 194 35.23 27.81 -12.34
N ALA A 195 35.65 26.86 -13.17
CA ALA A 195 35.88 25.48 -12.76
C ALA A 195 37.30 25.05 -13.11
N ILE A 196 38.01 24.42 -12.17
CA ILE A 196 39.29 23.74 -12.42
C ILE A 196 39.01 22.24 -12.41
N MET A 197 39.45 21.55 -13.44
CA MET A 197 39.22 20.12 -13.64
C MET A 197 40.54 19.40 -13.84
N MET A 198 40.65 18.18 -13.31
CA MET A 198 41.70 17.22 -13.65
C MET A 198 41.00 15.99 -14.24
N GLY A 199 41.12 15.80 -15.55
CA GLY A 199 40.24 14.88 -16.28
C GLY A 199 38.76 15.21 -16.05
N SER A 200 37.98 14.22 -15.59
CA SER A 200 36.57 14.39 -15.23
C SER A 200 36.32 14.95 -13.83
N ASN A 201 37.36 15.13 -13.02
CA ASN A 201 37.21 15.40 -11.59
C ASN A 201 37.28 16.90 -11.30
N LEU A 202 36.31 17.39 -10.51
CA LEU A 202 36.26 18.77 -10.06
C LEU A 202 37.35 19.01 -9.00
N VAL A 203 38.21 19.99 -9.26
CA VAL A 203 39.20 20.48 -8.29
C VAL A 203 38.67 21.70 -7.55
N LEU A 204 38.08 22.64 -8.29
CA LEU A 204 37.55 23.90 -7.77
C LEU A 204 36.33 24.31 -8.58
N ALA A 205 35.28 24.77 -7.91
CA ALA A 205 34.26 25.62 -8.50
C ALA A 205 34.13 26.89 -7.66
N ARG A 206 34.15 28.05 -8.32
CA ARG A 206 33.92 29.35 -7.67
C ARG A 206 33.53 30.41 -8.69
N THR A 207 33.24 31.59 -8.19
CA THR A 207 32.98 32.76 -9.03
C THR A 207 33.94 33.89 -8.68
N LEU A 208 34.38 34.60 -9.71
CA LEU A 208 35.25 35.77 -9.62
C LEU A 208 34.43 37.01 -9.89
N ASN A 209 34.59 38.05 -9.07
CA ASN A 209 33.91 39.34 -9.23
C ASN A 209 34.62 40.23 -10.27
N VAL A 210 34.98 39.64 -11.40
CA VAL A 210 35.57 40.31 -12.56
C VAL A 210 34.87 39.75 -13.79
N GLY A 211 34.34 40.62 -14.64
CA GLY A 211 33.62 40.25 -15.85
C GLY A 211 33.64 41.35 -16.91
N GLY A 212 32.74 41.26 -17.89
CA GLY A 212 32.64 42.19 -19.01
C GLY A 212 32.53 43.67 -18.62
N LYS A 213 31.92 43.98 -17.47
CA LYS A 213 31.77 45.33 -16.91
C LYS A 213 33.12 45.96 -16.57
N ASN A 214 34.09 45.18 -16.10
CA ASN A 214 35.44 45.70 -15.82
C ASN A 214 36.11 46.24 -17.09
N PHE A 215 35.87 45.61 -18.24
CA PHE A 215 36.34 46.09 -19.53
C PHE A 215 35.61 47.38 -19.93
N THR A 216 34.30 47.44 -19.72
CA THR A 216 33.48 48.64 -19.95
C THR A 216 33.95 49.81 -19.09
N ASP A 217 34.18 49.57 -17.80
CA ASP A 217 34.65 50.57 -16.84
C ASP A 217 36.05 51.08 -17.22
N ALA A 218 36.94 50.19 -17.68
CA ALA A 218 38.27 50.58 -18.14
C ALA A 218 38.20 51.47 -19.39
N VAL A 219 37.30 51.18 -20.33
CA VAL A 219 37.05 52.04 -21.50
C VAL A 219 36.45 53.37 -21.07
N ALA A 220 35.44 53.36 -20.20
CA ALA A 220 34.82 54.57 -19.66
C ALA A 220 35.85 55.49 -19.00
N GLN A 221 36.73 54.93 -18.17
CA GLN A 221 37.79 55.68 -17.50
C GLN A 221 38.84 56.20 -18.49
N ALA A 222 39.27 55.39 -19.45
CA ALA A 222 40.31 55.78 -20.42
C ALA A 222 39.86 56.91 -21.35
N PHE A 223 38.57 56.96 -21.69
CA PHE A 223 38.02 57.92 -22.65
C PHE A 223 37.12 58.99 -22.01
N GLY A 224 36.86 58.93 -20.71
CA GLY A 224 36.04 59.90 -19.99
C GLY A 224 34.56 59.90 -20.43
N VAL A 225 34.03 58.73 -20.80
CA VAL A 225 32.65 58.57 -21.30
C VAL A 225 31.77 57.81 -20.30
N ILE A 226 30.45 57.93 -20.44
CA ILE A 226 29.50 57.19 -19.59
C ILE A 226 29.55 55.68 -19.89
N PRO A 227 29.20 54.79 -18.93
CA PRO A 227 29.29 53.34 -19.10
C PRO A 227 28.53 52.78 -20.30
N GLU A 228 27.38 53.36 -20.62
CA GLU A 228 26.55 52.95 -21.76
C GLU A 228 27.29 53.16 -23.09
N VAL A 229 27.93 54.31 -23.25
CA VAL A 229 28.77 54.64 -24.42
C VAL A 229 30.03 53.78 -24.45
N ALA A 230 30.67 53.56 -23.29
CA ALA A 230 31.83 52.69 -23.19
C ALA A 230 31.53 51.23 -23.60
N GLU A 231 30.32 50.73 -23.29
CA GLU A 231 29.89 49.40 -23.70
C GLU A 231 29.77 49.30 -25.21
N GLU A 232 29.21 50.33 -25.84
CA GLU A 232 29.07 50.43 -27.29
C GLU A 232 30.44 50.47 -27.98
N ILE A 233 31.39 51.28 -27.47
CA ILE A 233 32.78 51.33 -27.94
C ILE A 233 33.46 49.96 -27.81
N LYS A 234 33.35 49.33 -26.63
CA LYS A 234 33.94 48.01 -26.38
C LYS A 234 33.42 46.96 -27.35
N LEU A 235 32.12 46.97 -27.64
CA LEU A 235 31.50 45.97 -28.52
C LEU A 235 31.78 46.21 -30.00
N ALA A 236 31.81 47.47 -30.45
CA ALA A 236 32.01 47.82 -31.85
C ALA A 236 33.48 47.84 -32.29
N GLU A 237 34.38 48.35 -31.44
CA GLU A 237 35.79 48.61 -31.80
C GLU A 237 36.80 47.98 -30.81
N GLY A 238 36.33 47.37 -29.72
CA GLY A 238 37.20 46.82 -28.69
C GLY A 238 38.06 45.67 -29.21
N MET A 239 39.38 45.81 -29.06
CA MET A 239 40.35 44.79 -29.41
C MET A 239 41.59 44.91 -28.52
N ILE A 240 42.03 43.78 -27.98
CA ILE A 240 43.32 43.66 -27.29
C ILE A 240 44.38 43.31 -28.34
N ILE A 241 45.38 44.18 -28.48
CA ILE A 241 46.52 43.99 -29.38
C ILE A 241 47.62 43.27 -28.60
N VAL A 242 47.95 42.05 -29.02
CA VAL A 242 49.09 41.28 -28.51
C VAL A 242 50.16 41.23 -29.59
N GLU A 243 51.37 41.69 -29.28
CA GLU A 243 52.46 41.75 -30.27
C GLU A 243 52.71 40.39 -30.93
N GLY A 244 52.81 40.40 -32.26
CA GLY A 244 53.04 39.18 -33.06
C GLY A 244 51.85 38.23 -33.18
N ARG A 245 50.67 38.56 -32.63
CA ARG A 245 49.46 37.72 -32.70
C ARG A 245 48.30 38.48 -33.32
N ARG A 246 47.63 37.85 -34.29
CA ARG A 246 46.35 38.34 -34.81
C ARG A 246 45.23 37.81 -33.92
N PRO A 247 44.20 38.62 -33.60
CA PRO A 247 43.02 38.12 -32.90
C PRO A 247 42.35 36.99 -33.68
N SER A 248 41.89 35.98 -32.95
CA SER A 248 41.10 34.87 -33.49
C SER A 248 39.68 35.30 -33.88
N ARG A 249 39.20 36.45 -33.37
CA ARG A 249 37.89 37.04 -33.69
C ARG A 249 38.02 38.53 -33.94
N MET A 250 37.12 39.06 -34.75
CA MET A 250 36.98 40.50 -34.99
C MET A 250 35.71 41.03 -34.33
N SER A 251 35.67 42.33 -34.05
CA SER A 251 34.46 42.96 -33.50
C SER A 251 33.32 42.91 -34.52
N GLU A 252 32.09 42.89 -34.01
CA GLU A 252 30.90 42.90 -34.86
C GLU A 252 30.54 44.34 -35.23
N PHE A 253 30.15 44.56 -36.48
CA PHE A 253 29.63 45.85 -36.92
C PHE A 253 28.32 46.16 -36.18
N ARG A 254 28.21 47.36 -35.63
CA ARG A 254 26.99 47.81 -34.93
C ARG A 254 26.38 49.00 -35.67
N GLU A 255 25.19 48.78 -36.22
CA GLU A 255 24.39 49.84 -36.85
C GLU A 255 24.12 50.98 -35.86
N GLY A 256 24.20 52.23 -36.34
CA GLY A 256 23.97 53.44 -35.53
C GLY A 256 25.10 53.81 -34.56
N PHE A 257 26.18 53.02 -34.49
CA PHE A 257 27.31 53.32 -33.60
C PHE A 257 28.00 54.65 -33.97
N ASP A 258 28.15 54.95 -35.25
CA ASP A 258 28.77 56.20 -35.72
C ASP A 258 27.92 57.43 -35.35
N GLU A 259 26.59 57.30 -35.41
CA GLU A 259 25.65 58.35 -35.01
C GLU A 259 25.70 58.59 -33.50
N LEU A 260 25.74 57.52 -32.69
CA LEU A 260 25.89 57.61 -31.23
C LEU A 260 27.19 58.33 -30.84
N VAL A 261 28.31 57.95 -31.47
CA VAL A 261 29.61 58.56 -31.22
C VAL A 261 29.61 60.04 -31.63
N ALA A 262 28.96 60.37 -32.76
CA ALA A 262 28.80 61.75 -33.19
C ALA A 262 27.91 62.57 -32.23
N SER A 263 26.80 62.01 -31.73
CA SER A 263 25.89 62.70 -30.81
C SER A 263 26.52 62.99 -29.44
N GLU A 264 27.38 62.10 -28.97
CA GLU A 264 28.13 62.26 -27.72
C GLU A 264 29.36 63.18 -27.87
N GLY A 265 29.58 63.78 -29.05
CA GLY A 265 30.68 64.70 -29.30
C GLY A 265 32.07 64.05 -29.20
N ILE A 266 32.14 62.74 -29.39
CA ILE A 266 33.35 61.94 -29.19
C ILE A 266 34.32 62.17 -30.36
N ARG A 267 35.40 62.92 -30.10
CA ARG A 267 36.42 63.25 -31.12
C ARG A 267 37.66 62.36 -31.10
N PHE A 268 37.79 61.44 -30.13
CA PHE A 268 39.01 60.65 -29.97
C PHE A 268 39.24 59.63 -31.09
N ARG A 269 38.24 59.22 -31.89
CA ARG A 269 38.48 58.34 -33.04
C ARG A 269 39.43 58.91 -34.10
N ASN A 270 39.54 60.24 -34.17
CA ASN A 270 40.48 60.90 -35.07
C ASN A 270 41.92 60.94 -34.53
N ASP A 271 42.15 60.57 -33.26
CA ASP A 271 43.49 60.46 -32.70
C ASP A 271 44.15 59.15 -33.19
N PRO A 272 45.31 59.19 -33.87
CA PRO A 272 46.02 57.99 -34.30
C PRO A 272 46.37 57.03 -33.15
N ARG A 273 46.41 57.51 -31.91
CA ARG A 273 46.69 56.72 -30.70
C ARG A 273 45.46 56.01 -30.15
N TYR A 274 44.27 56.28 -30.69
CA TYR A 274 43.01 55.72 -30.20
C TYR A 274 43.01 54.19 -30.11
N PRO A 275 43.38 53.43 -31.17
CA PRO A 275 43.37 51.96 -31.08
C PRO A 275 44.33 51.43 -30.01
N ALA A 276 45.51 52.04 -29.88
CA ALA A 276 46.50 51.66 -28.87
C ALA A 276 46.03 51.97 -27.45
N ASN A 277 45.34 53.10 -27.25
CA ASN A 277 44.76 53.47 -25.95
C ASN A 277 43.60 52.55 -25.56
N LEU A 278 42.71 52.23 -26.51
CA LEU A 278 41.61 51.30 -26.29
C LEU A 278 42.13 49.91 -25.92
N SER A 279 43.10 49.39 -26.70
CA SER A 279 43.76 48.12 -26.40
C SER A 279 44.41 48.13 -25.02
N ARG A 280 45.08 49.21 -24.62
CA ARG A 280 45.71 49.34 -23.30
C ARG A 280 44.69 49.28 -22.17
N ALA A 281 43.58 50.00 -22.29
CA ALA A 281 42.49 49.99 -21.31
C ALA A 281 41.89 48.58 -21.16
N LEU A 282 41.62 47.91 -22.28
CA LEU A 282 41.10 46.54 -22.29
C LEU A 282 42.11 45.54 -21.71
N SER A 283 43.41 45.70 -22.01
CA SER A 283 44.48 44.86 -21.46
C SER A 283 44.61 45.00 -19.95
N GLN A 284 44.39 46.20 -19.40
CA GLN A 284 44.39 46.42 -17.95
C GLN A 284 43.26 45.64 -17.28
N ALA A 285 42.05 45.65 -17.86
CA ALA A 285 40.93 44.84 -17.36
C ALA A 285 41.20 43.33 -17.53
N ALA A 286 41.84 42.93 -18.63
CA ALA A 286 42.24 41.54 -18.86
C ALA A 286 43.26 41.06 -17.81
N ASP A 287 44.22 41.90 -17.41
CA ASP A 287 45.19 41.56 -16.36
C ASP A 287 44.53 41.40 -14.98
N GLN A 288 43.50 42.21 -14.66
CA GLN A 288 42.70 42.01 -13.44
C GLN A 288 42.03 40.63 -13.43
N LEU A 289 41.45 40.21 -14.56
CA LEU A 289 40.84 38.89 -14.68
C LEU A 289 41.89 37.78 -14.59
N ARG A 290 43.05 37.95 -15.23
CA ARG A 290 44.19 37.03 -15.15
C ARG A 290 44.67 36.84 -13.70
N LEU A 291 44.87 37.93 -12.96
CA LEU A 291 45.26 37.89 -11.55
C LEU A 291 44.21 37.19 -10.67
N ALA A 292 42.93 37.40 -10.95
CA ALA A 292 41.84 36.71 -10.26
C ALA A 292 41.86 35.20 -10.53
N CYS A 293 42.17 34.79 -11.78
CA CYS A 293 42.34 33.38 -12.15
C CYS A 293 43.56 32.76 -11.44
N ASP A 294 44.72 33.44 -11.41
CA ASP A 294 45.90 33.00 -10.66
C ASP A 294 45.58 32.79 -9.17
N SER A 295 44.81 33.71 -8.59
CA SER A 295 44.36 33.61 -7.20
C SER A 295 43.44 32.41 -6.98
N ALA A 296 42.54 32.11 -7.93
CA ALA A 296 41.69 30.92 -7.91
C ALA A 296 42.51 29.62 -7.95
N ILE A 297 43.52 29.53 -8.82
CA ILE A 297 44.41 28.36 -8.93
C ILE A 297 45.20 28.18 -7.63
N ARG A 298 45.78 29.25 -7.08
CA ARG A 298 46.47 29.21 -5.77
C ARG A 298 45.55 28.75 -4.64
N PHE A 299 44.33 29.29 -4.61
CA PHE A 299 43.33 28.88 -3.63
C PHE A 299 42.98 27.39 -3.75
N ALA A 300 42.81 26.86 -4.96
CA ALA A 300 42.57 25.44 -5.19
C ALA A 300 43.70 24.56 -4.64
N MET A 301 44.96 24.91 -4.91
CA MET A 301 46.12 24.16 -4.39
C MET A 301 46.11 24.09 -2.86
N VAL A 302 45.84 25.22 -2.20
CA VAL A 302 45.80 25.29 -0.73
C VAL A 302 44.65 24.46 -0.16
N GLN A 303 43.43 24.62 -0.68
CA GLN A 303 42.24 23.97 -0.12
C GLN A 303 42.20 22.47 -0.40
N THR A 304 42.62 22.04 -1.59
CA THR A 304 42.56 20.62 -1.98
C THR A 304 43.76 19.81 -1.48
N LYS A 305 44.85 20.49 -1.10
CA LYS A 305 46.17 19.89 -0.81
C LYS A 305 46.76 19.13 -2.01
N VAL A 306 46.27 19.36 -3.22
CA VAL A 306 46.87 18.85 -4.46
C VAL A 306 48.16 19.63 -4.73
N LYS A 307 49.30 18.92 -4.69
CA LYS A 307 50.62 19.50 -4.94
C LYS A 307 50.75 19.85 -6.43
N ASN A 308 51.08 21.11 -6.73
CA ASN A 308 51.35 21.63 -8.07
C ASN A 308 50.22 21.35 -9.10
N ILE A 309 49.14 22.12 -9.04
CA ILE A 309 48.18 22.19 -10.16
C ILE A 309 48.89 22.86 -11.35
N LYS A 310 49.39 22.05 -12.28
CA LYS A 310 49.96 22.51 -13.55
C LYS A 310 48.82 22.59 -14.56
N LEU A 311 48.52 23.80 -15.03
CA LEU A 311 47.49 24.01 -16.04
C LEU A 311 48.00 23.54 -17.41
N ASP A 312 47.20 22.75 -18.12
CA ASP A 312 47.52 22.29 -19.48
C ASP A 312 46.78 23.09 -20.55
N ARG A 313 45.56 23.57 -20.25
CA ARG A 313 44.74 24.36 -21.20
C ARG A 313 43.70 25.24 -20.49
N ILE A 314 43.29 26.32 -21.15
CA ILE A 314 42.16 27.16 -20.73
C ILE A 314 41.06 27.05 -21.77
N ILE A 315 39.82 26.88 -21.31
CA ILE A 315 38.63 26.91 -22.16
C ILE A 315 37.80 28.13 -21.79
N LEU A 316 37.52 28.97 -22.78
CA LEU A 316 36.75 30.21 -22.64
C LEU A 316 35.31 30.02 -23.10
N SER A 317 34.40 30.52 -22.30
CA SER A 317 32.96 30.56 -22.51
C SER A 317 32.40 31.93 -22.12
N GLY A 318 31.14 32.19 -22.45
CA GLY A 318 30.41 33.37 -22.01
C GLY A 318 30.48 34.51 -23.02
N GLY A 319 29.74 35.57 -22.69
CA GLY A 319 29.63 36.75 -23.56
C GLY A 319 30.90 37.60 -23.57
N GLY A 320 31.60 37.70 -22.43
CA GLY A 320 32.83 38.48 -22.31
C GLY A 320 34.03 37.83 -22.99
N ALA A 321 34.02 36.50 -23.20
CA ALA A 321 35.05 35.80 -23.96
C ALA A 321 35.12 36.25 -25.43
N LYS A 322 34.05 36.86 -25.94
CA LYS A 322 33.97 37.35 -27.33
C LYS A 322 34.90 38.51 -27.64
N LEU A 323 35.46 39.19 -26.63
CA LEU A 323 36.33 40.34 -26.84
C LEU A 323 37.55 39.94 -27.72
N PRO A 324 37.71 40.53 -28.92
CA PRO A 324 38.87 40.30 -29.78
C PRO A 324 40.20 40.48 -29.04
N GLY A 325 41.12 39.52 -29.20
CA GLY A 325 42.44 39.57 -28.59
C GLY A 325 42.51 39.00 -27.16
N LEU A 326 41.37 38.75 -26.50
CA LEU A 326 41.36 38.24 -25.13
C LEU A 326 41.91 36.82 -25.04
N LEU A 327 41.58 35.95 -26.00
CA LEU A 327 42.12 34.60 -26.08
C LEU A 327 43.65 34.63 -26.20
N GLU A 328 44.16 35.46 -27.11
CA GLU A 328 45.60 35.63 -27.35
C GLU A 328 46.31 36.20 -26.12
N PHE A 329 45.65 37.13 -25.43
CA PHE A 329 46.14 37.69 -24.17
C PHE A 329 46.29 36.60 -23.10
N PHE A 330 45.27 35.77 -22.91
CA PHE A 330 45.32 34.64 -21.97
C PHE A 330 46.40 33.63 -22.37
N GLN A 331 46.51 33.31 -23.66
CA GLN A 331 47.50 32.36 -24.16
C GLN A 331 48.94 32.87 -23.97
N SER A 332 49.18 34.17 -24.21
CA SER A 332 50.47 34.80 -23.96
C SER A 332 50.81 34.84 -22.47
N SER A 333 49.81 35.16 -21.65
CA SER A 333 49.97 35.36 -20.20
C SER A 333 50.17 34.06 -19.43
N PHE A 334 49.33 33.05 -19.67
CA PHE A 334 49.40 31.75 -18.99
C PHE A 334 50.38 30.78 -19.66
N ARG A 335 50.79 31.04 -20.90
CA ARG A 335 51.68 30.17 -21.68
C ARG A 335 51.15 28.74 -21.85
N VAL A 336 49.83 28.61 -21.95
CA VAL A 336 49.11 27.37 -22.24
C VAL A 336 48.15 27.59 -23.40
N PRO A 337 47.79 26.56 -24.18
CA PRO A 337 46.71 26.64 -25.16
C PRO A 337 45.43 27.23 -24.55
N VAL A 338 44.78 28.11 -25.31
CA VAL A 338 43.48 28.70 -24.96
C VAL A 338 42.54 28.53 -26.14
N GLU A 339 41.33 28.08 -25.88
CA GLU A 339 40.33 27.85 -26.92
C GLU A 339 38.95 28.34 -26.46
N TYR A 340 38.07 28.58 -27.43
CA TYR A 340 36.65 28.79 -27.15
C TYR A 340 35.95 27.45 -27.00
N TRP A 341 35.03 27.35 -26.05
CA TRP A 341 34.24 26.14 -25.91
C TRP A 341 33.20 26.02 -27.03
N ASP A 342 33.41 25.09 -27.97
CA ASP A 342 32.36 24.65 -28.88
C ASP A 342 31.44 23.61 -28.22
N VAL A 343 30.53 24.10 -27.38
CA VAL A 343 29.50 23.28 -26.73
C VAL A 343 28.49 22.66 -27.70
N PHE A 344 28.34 23.18 -28.92
CA PHE A 344 27.39 22.62 -29.88
C PHE A 344 27.90 21.33 -30.51
N SER A 345 29.23 21.14 -30.58
CA SER A 345 29.86 19.89 -31.04
C SER A 345 29.46 18.66 -30.22
N VAL A 346 29.04 18.87 -28.97
CA VAL A 346 28.60 17.82 -28.03
C VAL A 346 27.20 17.28 -28.40
N PHE A 347 26.37 18.10 -29.04
CA PHE A 347 24.96 17.84 -29.27
C PHE A 347 24.65 17.75 -30.76
N ASP A 348 23.55 17.08 -31.11
CA ASP A 348 22.98 17.24 -32.45
C ASP A 348 22.32 18.63 -32.54
N SER A 349 23.01 19.55 -33.20
CA SER A 349 22.67 20.97 -33.29
C SER A 349 22.18 21.36 -34.69
N ALA A 350 21.74 20.41 -35.52
CA ALA A 350 21.29 20.67 -36.89
C ALA A 350 20.15 21.71 -36.97
N ASN A 351 19.29 21.76 -35.95
CA ASN A 351 18.16 22.70 -35.87
C ASN A 351 18.54 24.10 -35.34
N VAL A 352 19.78 24.30 -34.90
CA VAL A 352 20.24 25.59 -34.40
C VAL A 352 20.55 26.50 -35.58
N PRO A 353 20.01 27.73 -35.64
CA PRO A 353 20.36 28.70 -36.66
C PRO A 353 21.89 28.93 -36.76
N PRO A 354 22.48 29.07 -37.97
CA PRO A 354 23.92 29.26 -38.14
C PRO A 354 24.49 30.44 -37.35
N ASP A 355 23.79 31.57 -37.32
CA ASP A 355 24.15 32.78 -36.55
C ASP A 355 24.35 32.50 -35.05
N LYS A 356 23.59 31.56 -34.50
CA LYS A 356 23.71 31.15 -33.09
C LYS A 356 24.80 30.09 -32.88
N ARG A 357 25.14 29.31 -33.90
CA ARG A 357 26.24 28.35 -33.86
C ARG A 357 27.60 29.03 -33.98
N ASP A 358 27.67 30.15 -34.71
CA ASP A 358 28.90 30.94 -34.87
C ASP A 358 29.35 31.61 -33.57
N VAL A 359 28.45 31.71 -32.58
CA VAL A 359 28.71 32.24 -31.23
C VAL A 359 28.55 31.16 -30.15
N PRO A 360 29.35 30.07 -30.20
CA PRO A 360 29.12 28.88 -29.39
C PRO A 360 29.26 29.13 -27.88
N THR A 361 30.11 30.09 -27.50
CA THR A 361 30.42 30.39 -26.10
C THR A 361 29.24 30.99 -25.33
N GLU A 362 28.27 31.62 -26.00
CA GLU A 362 27.22 32.37 -25.32
C GLU A 362 26.22 31.46 -24.59
N PHE A 363 25.97 30.26 -25.14
CA PHE A 363 24.93 29.34 -24.67
C PHE A 363 25.45 28.17 -23.84
N ALA A 364 26.76 28.09 -23.57
CA ALA A 364 27.36 26.96 -22.86
C ALA A 364 26.70 26.70 -21.49
N THR A 365 26.51 27.74 -20.67
CA THR A 365 25.86 27.63 -19.37
C THR A 365 24.41 27.16 -19.50
N ALA A 366 23.63 27.73 -20.42
CA ALA A 366 22.24 27.32 -20.65
C ALA A 366 22.14 25.86 -21.13
N LEU A 367 23.02 25.43 -22.04
CA LEU A 367 23.10 24.04 -22.51
C LEU A 367 23.52 23.07 -21.41
N ALA A 368 24.48 23.46 -20.57
CA ALA A 368 24.93 22.67 -19.43
C ALA A 368 23.81 22.47 -18.39
N LEU A 369 23.02 23.51 -18.12
CA LEU A 369 21.84 23.42 -17.25
C LEU A 369 20.74 22.54 -17.88
N ALA A 370 20.51 22.66 -19.19
CA ALA A 370 19.56 21.79 -19.91
C ALA A 370 20.01 20.32 -19.86
N TYR A 371 21.31 20.07 -19.99
CA TYR A 371 21.89 18.74 -19.86
C TYR A 371 21.69 18.19 -18.43
N LEU A 372 21.92 18.99 -17.39
CA LEU A 372 21.62 18.61 -16.00
C LEU A 372 20.14 18.30 -15.76
N ALA A 373 19.24 19.03 -16.41
CA ALA A 373 17.81 18.76 -16.32
C ALA A 373 17.46 17.34 -16.82
N SER A 374 18.21 16.83 -17.81
CA SER A 374 18.09 15.46 -18.31
C SER A 374 18.61 14.40 -17.33
N ARG A 375 19.57 14.78 -16.48
CA ARG A 375 20.17 13.94 -15.44
C ARG A 375 19.46 14.04 -14.10
N ASN A 376 18.27 14.64 -14.04
CA ASN A 376 17.57 14.87 -12.78
C ASN A 376 18.38 15.68 -11.75
N VAL A 377 19.36 16.48 -12.22
CA VAL A 377 20.27 17.24 -11.35
C VAL A 377 21.05 16.34 -10.37
N GLU A 378 21.35 15.11 -10.77
CA GLU A 378 22.11 14.17 -9.96
C GLU A 378 23.63 14.40 -10.09
N GLY A 379 24.36 14.14 -8.99
CA GLY A 379 25.83 14.26 -8.96
C GLY A 379 26.34 15.70 -8.99
N VAL A 380 25.51 16.68 -8.67
CA VAL A 380 25.90 18.10 -8.59
C VAL A 380 25.15 18.75 -7.42
N ILE A 381 25.75 19.79 -6.83
CA ILE A 381 25.11 20.60 -5.78
C ILE A 381 23.81 21.21 -6.34
N ASN A 382 22.68 20.84 -5.74
CA ASN A 382 21.35 21.33 -6.07
C ASN A 382 20.75 22.08 -4.89
N LEU A 383 20.71 23.40 -5.02
CA LEU A 383 20.23 24.33 -4.01
C LEU A 383 18.72 24.57 -4.12
N LEU A 384 17.96 23.59 -4.63
CA LEU A 384 16.50 23.66 -4.61
C LEU A 384 16.00 23.65 -3.15
N PRO A 385 15.22 24.66 -2.71
CA PRO A 385 14.68 24.74 -1.35
C PRO A 385 13.93 23.48 -0.93
N ALA A 386 14.02 23.14 0.36
CA ALA A 386 13.43 21.92 0.93
C ALA A 386 11.90 21.89 0.75
N THR A 387 11.22 23.03 0.92
CA THR A 387 9.76 23.18 0.73
C THR A 387 9.31 22.73 -0.67
N LEU A 388 10.08 23.07 -1.71
CA LEU A 388 9.81 22.64 -3.09
C LEU A 388 10.22 21.20 -3.35
N ARG A 389 11.29 20.73 -2.70
CA ARG A 389 11.75 19.34 -2.77
C ARG A 389 10.70 18.38 -2.20
N GLU A 390 10.11 18.73 -1.06
CA GLU A 390 9.05 17.99 -0.38
C GLU A 390 7.73 18.02 -1.16
N ARG A 391 7.28 19.22 -1.58
CA ARG A 391 6.06 19.36 -2.41
C ARG A 391 6.15 18.53 -3.69
N ARG A 392 7.34 18.37 -4.26
CA ARG A 392 7.55 17.51 -5.43
C ARG A 392 7.60 16.04 -5.13
N ARG A 393 8.32 15.64 -4.08
CA ARG A 393 8.34 14.24 -3.65
C ARG A 393 6.92 13.74 -3.39
N PHE A 394 6.10 14.58 -2.76
CA PHE A 394 4.68 14.32 -2.57
C PHE A 394 3.94 14.13 -3.90
N LEU A 395 4.07 15.08 -4.84
CA LEU A 395 3.38 15.03 -6.13
C LEU A 395 3.89 13.93 -7.10
N GLN A 396 5.14 13.49 -6.98
CA GLN A 396 5.77 12.56 -7.91
C GLN A 396 5.86 11.12 -7.42
N ALA A 397 5.95 10.90 -6.10
CA ALA A 397 6.15 9.57 -5.53
C ALA A 397 5.04 9.24 -4.53
N ASP A 398 4.81 10.09 -3.53
CA ASP A 398 3.93 9.72 -2.43
C ASP A 398 2.45 9.68 -2.88
N ILE A 399 2.02 10.55 -3.79
CA ILE A 399 0.64 10.52 -4.33
C ILE A 399 0.31 9.19 -5.02
N TYR A 400 1.27 8.60 -5.73
CA TYR A 400 1.09 7.30 -6.36
C TYR A 400 1.10 6.17 -5.34
N ALA A 401 1.92 6.28 -4.29
CA ALA A 401 1.89 5.34 -3.18
C ALA A 401 0.56 5.40 -2.42
N TYR A 402 0.02 6.60 -2.18
CA TYR A 402 -1.31 6.80 -1.59
C TYR A 402 -2.42 6.27 -2.50
N LEU A 403 -2.37 6.55 -3.81
CA LEU A 403 -3.32 6.00 -4.79
C LEU A 403 -3.26 4.47 -4.84
N ALA A 404 -2.06 3.88 -4.88
CA ALA A 404 -1.88 2.43 -4.83
C ALA A 404 -2.43 1.84 -3.52
N SER A 405 -2.17 2.50 -2.39
CA SER A 405 -2.71 2.09 -1.08
C SER A 405 -4.24 2.17 -1.05
N ALA A 406 -4.83 3.21 -1.65
CA ALA A 406 -6.27 3.35 -1.79
C ALA A 406 -6.89 2.25 -2.67
N VAL A 407 -6.22 1.87 -3.77
CA VAL A 407 -6.65 0.74 -4.62
C VAL A 407 -6.59 -0.58 -3.86
N VAL A 408 -5.53 -0.83 -3.07
CA VAL A 408 -5.41 -2.03 -2.23
C VAL A 408 -6.49 -2.07 -1.15
N LEU A 409 -6.76 -0.94 -0.48
CA LEU A 409 -7.85 -0.83 0.50
C LEU A 409 -9.21 -1.09 -0.14
N LEU A 410 -9.48 -0.51 -1.31
CA LEU A 410 -10.71 -0.75 -2.05
C LEU A 410 -10.86 -2.23 -2.42
N ALA A 411 -9.80 -2.88 -2.90
CA ALA A 411 -9.81 -4.31 -3.19
C ALA A 411 -10.07 -5.16 -1.94
N ALA A 412 -9.48 -4.80 -0.79
CA ALA A 412 -9.71 -5.47 0.48
C ALA A 412 -11.16 -5.31 0.96
N VAL A 413 -11.75 -4.12 0.81
CA VAL A 413 -13.16 -3.87 1.13
C VAL A 413 -14.09 -4.67 0.21
N LEU A 414 -13.83 -4.70 -1.09
CA LEU A 414 -14.59 -5.50 -2.05
C LEU A 414 -14.46 -6.99 -1.77
N MET A 415 -13.27 -7.46 -1.41
CA MET A 415 -13.02 -8.85 -1.02
C MET A 415 -13.76 -9.20 0.28
N TRP A 416 -13.72 -8.33 1.29
CA TRP A 416 -14.48 -8.48 2.53
C TRP A 416 -15.99 -8.52 2.26
N PHE A 417 -16.50 -7.66 1.38
CA PHE A 417 -17.91 -7.66 0.97
C PHE A 417 -18.27 -8.97 0.23
N GLY A 418 -17.39 -9.46 -0.64
CA GLY A 418 -17.55 -10.75 -1.32
C GLY A 418 -17.55 -11.95 -0.37
N VAL A 419 -16.69 -11.95 0.65
CA VAL A 419 -16.63 -13.02 1.67
C VAL A 419 -17.83 -12.95 2.60
N SER A 420 -18.21 -11.75 3.07
CA SER A 420 -19.34 -11.57 3.98
C SER A 420 -20.68 -11.91 3.34
N SER A 421 -20.88 -11.55 2.07
CA SER A 421 -22.07 -11.96 1.31
C SER A 421 -22.15 -13.49 1.12
N ARG A 422 -21.02 -14.16 0.86
CA ARG A 422 -20.96 -15.64 0.82
C ARG A 422 -21.23 -16.28 2.18
N ALA A 423 -20.68 -15.73 3.26
CA ALA A 423 -20.93 -16.22 4.62
C ALA A 423 -22.42 -16.14 5.00
N GLY A 424 -23.10 -15.05 4.62
CA GLY A 424 -24.56 -14.92 4.77
C GLY A 424 -25.32 -16.03 4.03
N SER A 425 -24.96 -16.32 2.78
CA SER A 425 -25.60 -17.38 1.99
C SER A 425 -25.39 -18.79 2.58
N ILE A 426 -24.21 -19.06 3.17
CA ILE A 426 -23.90 -20.34 3.82
C ILE A 426 -24.69 -20.48 5.13
N ALA A 427 -24.83 -19.40 5.90
CA ALA A 427 -25.62 -19.40 7.13
C ALA A 427 -27.11 -19.66 6.84
N ASP A 428 -27.65 -19.10 5.75
CA ASP A 428 -29.03 -19.35 5.32
C ASP A 428 -29.22 -20.77 4.78
N ALA A 429 -28.25 -21.31 4.04
CA ALA A 429 -28.25 -22.71 3.61
C ALA A 429 -28.25 -23.66 4.81
N ARG A 430 -27.45 -23.38 5.84
CA ARG A 430 -27.40 -24.17 7.08
C ARG A 430 -28.72 -24.13 7.86
N LYS A 431 -29.36 -22.96 7.95
CA LYS A 431 -30.70 -22.83 8.55
C LYS A 431 -31.76 -23.65 7.79
N LYS A 432 -31.68 -23.69 6.46
CA LYS A 432 -32.58 -24.53 5.65
C LYS A 432 -32.33 -26.02 5.92
N MET A 433 -31.07 -26.48 5.95
CA MET A 433 -30.76 -27.88 6.23
C MET A 433 -31.22 -28.32 7.63
N VAL A 434 -31.01 -27.51 8.67
CA VAL A 434 -31.48 -27.82 10.03
C VAL A 434 -33.01 -27.91 10.10
N LYS A 435 -33.73 -27.05 9.36
CA LYS A 435 -35.20 -27.16 9.26
C LYS A 435 -35.62 -28.45 8.55
N THR A 436 -34.91 -28.85 7.50
CA THR A 436 -35.18 -30.09 6.77
C THR A 436 -34.90 -31.33 7.63
N GLU A 437 -33.81 -31.35 8.40
CA GLU A 437 -33.50 -32.43 9.34
C GLU A 437 -34.56 -32.55 10.45
N ARG A 438 -35.05 -31.41 10.98
CA ARG A 438 -36.11 -31.41 11.98
C ARG A 438 -37.42 -32.00 11.45
N ILE A 439 -37.80 -31.63 10.24
CA ILE A 439 -38.99 -32.19 9.56
C ILE A 439 -38.82 -33.69 9.30
N ALA A 440 -37.61 -34.14 8.94
CA ALA A 440 -37.30 -35.56 8.73
C ALA A 440 -37.41 -36.36 10.04
N SER A 441 -36.87 -35.83 11.14
CA SER A 441 -36.96 -36.44 12.48
C SER A 441 -38.40 -36.54 12.99
N GLU A 442 -39.22 -35.51 12.75
CA GLU A 442 -40.65 -35.53 13.10
C GLU A 442 -41.40 -36.63 12.32
N ARG A 443 -41.09 -36.82 11.03
CA ARG A 443 -41.67 -37.90 10.21
C ARG A 443 -41.21 -39.30 10.64
N GLU A 444 -39.94 -39.47 11.03
CA GLU A 444 -39.45 -40.75 11.56
C GLU A 444 -40.14 -41.12 12.88
N ALA A 445 -40.36 -40.14 13.77
CA ALA A 445 -41.08 -40.36 15.02
C ALA A 445 -42.56 -40.73 14.79
N GLU A 446 -43.19 -40.19 13.76
CA GLU A 446 -44.56 -40.51 13.37
C GLU A 446 -44.67 -41.92 12.77
N LEU A 447 -43.71 -42.30 11.91
CA LEU A 447 -43.60 -43.67 11.37
C LEU A 447 -43.37 -44.71 12.47
N ALA A 448 -42.57 -44.40 13.50
CA ALA A 448 -42.36 -45.27 14.65
C ALA A 448 -43.66 -45.50 15.46
N ARG A 449 -44.48 -44.46 15.63
CA ARG A 449 -45.79 -44.57 16.32
C ARG A 449 -46.80 -45.41 15.53
N LEU A 450 -46.77 -45.33 14.19
CA LEU A 450 -47.56 -46.18 13.30
C LEU A 450 -47.06 -47.64 13.28
N ALA A 451 -45.74 -47.87 13.42
CA ALA A 451 -45.18 -49.21 13.52
C ALA A 451 -45.55 -49.90 14.85
N ASP A 452 -45.60 -49.15 15.96
CA ASP A 452 -46.00 -49.67 17.27
C ASP A 452 -47.48 -50.11 17.29
N SER A 453 -48.38 -49.39 16.61
CA SER A 453 -49.81 -49.76 16.55
C SER A 453 -50.05 -51.05 15.75
N VAL A 454 -49.25 -51.33 14.71
CA VAL A 454 -49.33 -52.57 13.91
C VAL A 454 -48.75 -53.79 14.66
N SER A 455 -47.76 -53.57 15.54
CA SER A 455 -47.15 -54.65 16.34
C SER A 455 -48.09 -55.22 17.43
N LEU A 456 -49.06 -54.42 17.89
CA LEU A 456 -50.07 -54.80 18.89
C LEU A 456 -51.18 -55.71 18.32
N GLU A 457 -51.55 -55.55 17.05
CA GLU A 457 -52.49 -56.45 16.38
C GLU A 457 -51.86 -57.81 16.03
N THR A 458 -50.58 -57.82 15.63
CA THR A 458 -49.86 -59.05 15.26
C THR A 458 -49.57 -59.95 16.47
N ARG A 459 -49.44 -59.38 17.69
CA ARG A 459 -49.32 -60.15 18.95
C ARG A 459 -50.63 -60.73 19.47
N ARG A 460 -51.79 -60.20 19.06
CA ARG A 460 -53.11 -60.79 19.39
C ARG A 460 -53.40 -62.04 18.56
N PHE A 461 -52.80 -62.18 17.37
CA PHE A 461 -53.02 -63.32 16.48
C PHE A 461 -52.19 -64.56 16.83
N ASN A 462 -50.97 -64.41 17.38
CA ASN A 462 -50.07 -65.54 17.67
C ASN A 462 -50.14 -66.12 19.10
N VAL A 463 -51.04 -65.61 19.96
CA VAL A 463 -51.30 -66.17 21.31
C VAL A 463 -52.52 -67.12 21.31
N LEU A 464 -53.34 -67.08 20.26
CA LEU A 464 -54.51 -67.97 20.09
C LEU A 464 -54.19 -69.31 19.40
N ALA A 465 -52.95 -69.52 18.94
CA ALA A 465 -52.55 -70.70 18.16
C ALA A 465 -51.77 -71.77 18.95
N SER A 466 -51.55 -71.62 20.26
CA SER A 466 -50.63 -72.48 21.04
C SER A 466 -51.24 -73.31 22.17
N TYR A 467 -52.56 -73.48 22.21
CA TYR A 467 -53.23 -74.43 23.12
C TYR A 467 -54.23 -75.37 22.42
N SER A 468 -53.81 -75.98 21.30
CA SER A 468 -54.64 -76.92 20.53
C SER A 468 -54.60 -78.38 21.00
N TRP A 469 -54.53 -78.65 22.30
CA TRP A 469 -55.07 -79.91 22.85
C TRP A 469 -56.29 -79.55 23.71
N PHE A 470 -57.32 -79.00 23.04
CA PHE A 470 -58.53 -78.47 23.66
C PHE A 470 -59.36 -79.60 24.30
N ASN A 471 -59.36 -79.67 25.63
CA ASN A 471 -60.41 -80.38 26.36
C ASN A 471 -61.68 -79.50 26.35
N PRO A 472 -62.81 -79.92 25.72
CA PRO A 472 -64.04 -79.13 25.64
C PRO A 472 -64.58 -78.69 27.00
N LEU A 473 -64.30 -79.45 28.06
CA LEU A 473 -64.68 -79.12 29.43
C LEU A 473 -64.03 -77.81 29.92
N VAL A 474 -62.78 -77.56 29.56
CA VAL A 474 -62.06 -76.34 29.97
C VAL A 474 -62.70 -75.11 29.34
N MET A 475 -63.09 -75.18 28.07
CA MET A 475 -63.77 -74.08 27.38
C MET A 475 -65.19 -73.86 27.91
N ARG A 476 -65.93 -74.94 28.20
CA ARG A 476 -67.27 -74.85 28.78
C ARG A 476 -67.26 -74.22 30.18
N PHE A 477 -66.22 -74.47 30.99
CA PHE A 477 -66.04 -73.84 32.30
C PHE A 477 -65.56 -72.38 32.20
N LEU A 478 -64.59 -72.08 31.33
CA LEU A 478 -64.01 -70.73 31.23
C LEU A 478 -64.92 -69.72 30.54
N ALA A 479 -65.76 -70.11 29.58
CA ALA A 479 -66.63 -69.19 28.83
C ALA A 479 -67.64 -68.40 29.72
N PRO A 480 -68.37 -69.03 30.67
CA PRO A 480 -69.29 -68.30 31.55
C PRO A 480 -68.58 -67.67 32.77
N LEU A 481 -67.35 -68.08 33.10
CA LEU A 481 -66.67 -67.69 34.33
C LEU A 481 -66.55 -66.15 34.51
N PRO A 482 -66.18 -65.34 33.50
CA PRO A 482 -66.11 -63.88 33.66
C PRO A 482 -67.44 -63.22 34.05
N LYS A 483 -68.57 -63.79 33.62
CA LYS A 483 -69.91 -63.29 33.99
C LYS A 483 -70.34 -63.74 35.39
N ALA A 484 -69.82 -64.88 35.87
CA ALA A 484 -70.15 -65.41 37.19
C ALA A 484 -69.35 -64.72 38.31
N VAL A 485 -68.14 -64.24 38.02
CA VAL A 485 -67.24 -63.55 38.97
C VAL A 485 -67.77 -62.15 39.30
N PRO A 486 -68.10 -61.84 40.56
CA PRO A 486 -68.42 -60.47 40.98
C PRO A 486 -67.24 -59.51 40.83
N GLU A 487 -67.48 -58.23 40.59
CA GLU A 487 -66.42 -57.20 40.46
C GLU A 487 -65.50 -57.10 41.69
N THR A 488 -66.00 -57.48 42.86
CA THR A 488 -65.26 -57.51 44.13
C THR A 488 -64.35 -58.73 44.30
N VAL A 489 -64.39 -59.69 43.37
CA VAL A 489 -63.60 -60.92 43.37
C VAL A 489 -62.56 -60.88 42.26
N LYS A 490 -61.28 -61.01 42.63
CA LYS A 490 -60.17 -61.09 41.67
C LYS A 490 -59.65 -62.52 41.60
N LEU A 491 -59.67 -63.09 40.39
CA LEU A 491 -59.13 -64.42 40.15
C LEU A 491 -57.61 -64.35 39.98
N LEU A 492 -56.91 -65.23 40.69
CA LEU A 492 -55.46 -65.37 40.60
C LEU A 492 -55.09 -66.52 39.67
N GLU A 493 -55.85 -67.62 39.73
CA GLU A 493 -55.50 -68.85 39.03
C GLU A 493 -56.74 -69.74 38.88
N VAL A 494 -56.89 -70.33 37.69
CA VAL A 494 -57.87 -71.39 37.43
C VAL A 494 -57.09 -72.57 36.87
N ARG A 495 -57.10 -73.70 37.59
CA ARG A 495 -56.42 -74.93 37.18
C ARG A 495 -57.44 -76.04 36.93
N PHE A 496 -57.18 -76.86 35.92
CA PHE A 496 -57.95 -78.07 35.64
C PHE A 496 -57.08 -79.28 36.01
N GLU A 497 -57.56 -80.10 36.94
CA GLU A 497 -56.83 -81.23 37.52
C GLU A 497 -57.67 -82.51 37.43
N ALA A 498 -57.02 -83.65 37.18
CA ALA A 498 -57.64 -84.97 37.36
C ALA A 498 -57.61 -85.37 38.85
N VAL A 499 -58.68 -85.98 39.34
CA VAL A 499 -58.79 -86.38 40.75
C VAL A 499 -58.31 -87.82 40.91
N SER A 500 -57.18 -88.03 41.58
CA SER A 500 -56.62 -89.38 41.84
C SER A 500 -57.34 -90.07 43.00
N GLN A 501 -57.92 -91.25 42.74
CA GLN A 501 -58.61 -92.07 43.75
C GLN A 501 -57.61 -92.83 44.64
N SER A 502 -57.27 -92.29 45.81
CA SER A 502 -56.57 -93.05 46.85
C SER A 502 -56.87 -92.46 48.23
N GLY A 503 -57.78 -93.11 48.98
CA GLY A 503 -57.99 -92.83 50.41
C GLY A 503 -59.43 -92.65 50.93
N VAL A 504 -60.47 -93.17 50.25
CA VAL A 504 -61.83 -93.22 50.84
C VAL A 504 -62.28 -94.68 50.95
N THR A 505 -62.28 -95.20 52.18
CA THR A 505 -62.91 -96.47 52.57
C THR A 505 -64.36 -96.22 52.98
N GLY A 506 -65.33 -96.76 52.26
CA GLY A 506 -66.73 -96.81 52.69
C GLY A 506 -67.75 -96.69 51.55
N PRO A 507 -68.73 -97.61 51.42
CA PRO A 507 -69.49 -97.78 50.19
C PRO A 507 -70.75 -96.90 50.15
N LYS A 508 -70.71 -95.81 49.37
CA LYS A 508 -71.85 -95.36 48.56
C LYS A 508 -71.31 -94.96 47.20
N ALA A 509 -71.33 -95.93 46.29
CA ALA A 509 -71.04 -95.75 44.89
C ALA A 509 -72.15 -94.91 44.26
N GLY A 510 -71.84 -93.65 44.00
CA GLY A 510 -72.64 -92.69 43.24
C GLY A 510 -71.68 -91.62 42.73
N THR A 511 -71.11 -91.87 41.55
CA THR A 511 -70.31 -90.97 40.70
C THR A 511 -69.48 -89.92 41.44
N ASN A 512 -68.27 -90.28 41.86
CA ASN A 512 -67.28 -89.28 42.25
C ASN A 512 -66.70 -88.68 40.95
N PRO A 513 -66.68 -87.35 40.79
CA PRO A 513 -66.23 -86.69 39.57
C PRO A 513 -64.74 -86.92 39.28
N ASP A 514 -64.43 -87.27 38.04
CA ASP A 514 -63.06 -87.63 37.60
C ASP A 514 -62.13 -86.41 37.48
N TYR A 515 -62.67 -85.20 37.37
CA TYR A 515 -61.90 -83.95 37.25
C TYR A 515 -62.42 -82.85 38.17
N ARG A 516 -61.54 -81.89 38.48
CA ARG A 516 -61.89 -80.69 39.22
C ARG A 516 -61.25 -79.43 38.63
N PHE A 517 -61.98 -78.32 38.72
CA PHE A 517 -61.43 -76.99 38.55
C PHE A 517 -61.07 -76.42 39.92
N VAL A 518 -59.81 -76.02 40.07
CA VAL A 518 -59.31 -75.30 41.24
C VAL A 518 -59.28 -73.81 40.91
N VAL A 519 -60.21 -73.07 41.50
CA VAL A 519 -60.32 -71.61 41.32
C VAL A 519 -59.75 -70.93 42.56
N ARG A 520 -58.64 -70.21 42.39
CA ARG A 520 -58.01 -69.42 43.45
C ARG A 520 -58.17 -67.95 43.15
N GLY A 521 -58.54 -67.19 44.16
CA GLY A 521 -58.72 -65.75 44.06
C GLY A 521 -58.68 -65.09 45.42
N TYR A 522 -59.00 -63.80 45.42
CA TYR A 522 -59.20 -63.04 46.64
C TYR A 522 -60.35 -62.06 46.50
N VAL A 523 -61.02 -61.79 47.62
CA VAL A 523 -61.99 -60.69 47.73
C VAL A 523 -61.24 -59.42 48.07
N ASP A 524 -61.63 -58.31 47.45
CA ASP A 524 -60.99 -57.01 47.70
C ASP A 524 -61.08 -56.60 49.19
N LYS A 525 -60.08 -55.87 49.68
CA LYS A 525 -59.95 -55.50 51.10
C LYS A 525 -61.05 -54.55 51.57
N ASP A 526 -61.70 -53.86 50.63
CA ASP A 526 -62.72 -52.85 50.90
C ASP A 526 -64.11 -53.47 51.21
N VAL A 527 -64.24 -54.80 51.12
CA VAL A 527 -65.47 -55.54 51.47
C VAL A 527 -65.47 -55.89 52.97
N PRO A 528 -66.54 -55.56 53.73
CA PRO A 528 -66.64 -55.90 55.16
C PRO A 528 -66.63 -57.40 55.46
N GLU A 529 -65.95 -57.81 56.54
CA GLU A 529 -65.70 -59.21 56.91
C GLU A 529 -66.97 -60.07 57.03
N LEU A 530 -68.06 -59.51 57.58
CA LEU A 530 -69.36 -60.17 57.73
C LEU A 530 -70.04 -60.49 56.37
N GLN A 531 -69.70 -59.80 55.29
CA GLN A 531 -70.31 -59.96 53.96
C GLN A 531 -69.47 -60.82 52.99
N GLN A 532 -68.19 -61.03 53.28
CA GLN A 532 -67.26 -61.75 52.40
C GLN A 532 -67.66 -63.22 52.21
N ALA A 533 -68.05 -63.90 53.29
CA ALA A 533 -68.53 -65.29 53.23
C ALA A 533 -69.79 -65.42 52.37
N GLN A 534 -70.66 -64.41 52.39
CA GLN A 534 -71.89 -64.38 51.59
C GLN A 534 -71.59 -64.15 50.10
N ILE A 535 -70.65 -63.26 49.77
CA ILE A 535 -70.20 -63.02 48.39
C ILE A 535 -69.54 -64.27 47.80
N LEU A 536 -68.69 -64.95 48.57
CA LEU A 536 -68.05 -66.18 48.11
C LEU A 536 -69.06 -67.33 47.92
N LYS A 537 -70.07 -67.43 48.79
CA LYS A 537 -71.18 -68.39 48.59
C LYS A 537 -72.00 -68.07 47.35
N LEU A 538 -72.29 -66.79 47.07
CA LEU A 538 -73.00 -66.37 45.85
C LEU A 538 -72.19 -66.63 44.59
N PHE A 539 -70.89 -66.33 44.61
CA PHE A 539 -69.97 -66.62 43.51
C PHE A 539 -69.90 -68.13 43.25
N ALA A 540 -69.66 -68.92 44.29
CA ALA A 540 -69.60 -70.37 44.18
C ALA A 540 -70.94 -70.95 43.68
N GLY A 541 -72.07 -70.45 44.18
CA GLY A 541 -73.41 -70.86 43.73
C GLY A 541 -73.69 -70.54 42.26
N ARG A 542 -73.21 -69.41 41.73
CA ARG A 542 -73.34 -69.07 40.30
C ARG A 542 -72.53 -70.02 39.40
N VAL A 543 -71.36 -70.44 39.86
CA VAL A 543 -70.52 -71.39 39.13
C VAL A 543 -71.05 -72.82 39.30
N ASP A 544 -71.60 -73.18 40.46
CA ASP A 544 -72.26 -74.46 40.70
C ASP A 544 -73.56 -74.61 39.89
N ALA A 545 -74.27 -73.51 39.62
CA ALA A 545 -75.44 -73.50 38.75
C ALA A 545 -75.10 -73.84 37.29
N LEU A 546 -73.81 -73.93 36.93
CA LEU A 546 -73.42 -74.38 35.60
C LEU A 546 -73.82 -75.84 35.40
N PRO A 547 -74.42 -76.21 34.26
CA PRO A 547 -75.12 -77.49 34.15
C PRO A 547 -74.23 -78.75 34.23
N PHE A 548 -72.91 -78.58 34.08
CA PHE A 548 -71.89 -79.63 34.07
C PHE A 548 -71.03 -79.63 35.35
N VAL A 549 -71.34 -78.76 36.32
CA VAL A 549 -70.74 -78.77 37.66
C VAL A 549 -71.62 -79.59 38.59
N GLU A 550 -71.09 -80.69 39.11
CA GLU A 550 -71.83 -81.63 39.95
C GLU A 550 -71.94 -81.12 41.38
N ARG A 551 -70.82 -80.60 41.90
CA ARG A 551 -70.74 -79.99 43.23
C ARG A 551 -69.56 -79.03 43.31
N TYR A 552 -69.59 -78.17 44.32
CA TYR A 552 -68.43 -77.40 44.74
C TYR A 552 -68.06 -77.65 46.20
N GLU A 553 -66.78 -77.54 46.51
CA GLU A 553 -66.26 -77.54 47.87
C GLU A 553 -65.51 -76.24 48.12
N MET A 554 -65.80 -75.63 49.27
CA MET A 554 -65.07 -74.47 49.74
C MET A 554 -63.80 -74.96 50.42
N GLY A 555 -62.67 -74.66 49.80
CA GLY A 555 -61.36 -74.95 50.35
C GLY A 555 -60.97 -73.91 51.40
N ASP A 556 -59.66 -73.74 51.53
CA ASP A 556 -59.08 -72.85 52.52
C ASP A 556 -59.41 -71.38 52.23
N VAL A 557 -59.97 -70.70 53.23
CA VAL A 557 -60.31 -69.27 53.20
C VAL A 557 -59.59 -68.62 54.37
N ARG A 558 -58.67 -67.70 54.05
CA ARG A 558 -57.82 -67.09 55.07
C ARG A 558 -57.52 -65.63 54.76
N ARG A 559 -57.49 -64.83 55.82
CA ARG A 559 -57.10 -63.43 55.75
C ARG A 559 -55.61 -63.32 55.43
N VAL A 560 -55.26 -62.46 54.49
CA VAL A 560 -53.86 -62.18 54.15
C VAL A 560 -53.29 -61.21 55.18
N VAL A 561 -52.56 -61.75 56.17
CA VAL A 561 -51.97 -60.97 57.28
C VAL A 561 -50.73 -60.17 56.85
N LYS A 562 -50.02 -60.62 55.80
CA LYS A 562 -48.85 -59.91 55.26
C LYS A 562 -48.63 -60.28 53.80
N SER A 563 -48.82 -59.34 52.88
CA SER A 563 -48.59 -59.57 51.45
C SER A 563 -47.09 -59.56 51.13
N ARG A 564 -46.57 -60.63 50.49
CA ARG A 564 -45.23 -60.68 49.91
C ARG A 564 -45.33 -60.67 48.39
N ARG A 565 -45.09 -59.52 47.75
CA ARG A 565 -44.96 -59.41 46.29
C ARG A 565 -43.65 -60.07 45.84
N SER A 566 -43.74 -61.07 44.98
CA SER A 566 -42.61 -61.67 44.28
C SER A 566 -42.58 -61.17 42.85
N ARG A 567 -41.39 -60.84 42.31
CA ARG A 567 -41.18 -60.43 40.92
C ARG A 567 -41.67 -61.45 39.87
N LYS A 568 -41.98 -62.70 40.26
CA LYS A 568 -42.47 -63.76 39.35
C LYS A 568 -44.00 -63.93 39.30
N LYS A 569 -44.80 -63.18 40.09
CA LYS A 569 -46.27 -63.19 40.01
C LYS A 569 -46.82 -61.75 40.05
N PRO A 570 -47.34 -61.21 38.92
CA PRO A 570 -47.61 -59.77 38.80
C PRO A 570 -48.87 -59.29 39.53
N VAL A 571 -49.74 -60.19 40.00
CA VAL A 571 -50.91 -59.87 40.83
C VAL A 571 -50.80 -60.65 42.14
N ALA A 572 -50.71 -59.94 43.27
CA ALA A 572 -50.63 -60.52 44.60
C ALA A 572 -51.71 -59.90 45.49
N PRO A 573 -52.41 -60.70 46.32
CA PRO A 573 -53.46 -60.18 47.19
C PRO A 573 -52.87 -59.17 48.19
N GLU A 574 -53.61 -58.08 48.43
CA GLU A 574 -53.17 -57.03 49.35
C GLU A 574 -53.31 -57.48 50.81
N THR A 575 -52.52 -56.86 51.70
CA THR A 575 -52.64 -57.12 53.14
C THR A 575 -54.04 -56.68 53.59
N GLY A 576 -54.80 -57.59 54.20
CA GLY A 576 -56.19 -57.38 54.60
C GLY A 576 -57.25 -58.01 53.67
N SER A 577 -56.88 -58.42 52.45
CA SER A 577 -57.76 -59.20 51.57
C SER A 577 -57.96 -60.63 52.06
N TYR A 578 -59.02 -61.29 51.59
CA TYR A 578 -59.31 -62.69 51.93
C TYR A 578 -59.08 -63.58 50.73
N GLN A 579 -58.08 -64.44 50.84
CA GLN A 579 -57.74 -65.38 49.80
C GLN A 579 -58.57 -66.65 49.97
N PHE A 580 -59.10 -67.16 48.86
CA PHE A 580 -59.92 -68.37 48.84
C PHE A 580 -59.45 -69.36 47.79
N THR A 581 -59.78 -70.63 48.02
CA THR A 581 -59.73 -71.69 47.01
C THR A 581 -61.10 -72.36 46.92
N LEU A 582 -61.66 -72.43 45.71
CA LEU A 582 -62.89 -73.17 45.43
C LEU A 582 -62.54 -74.35 44.51
N TYR A 583 -63.12 -75.51 44.83
CA TYR A 583 -63.01 -76.72 44.02
C TYR A 583 -64.36 -76.98 43.38
N PHE A 584 -64.43 -76.96 42.05
CA PHE A 584 -65.64 -77.29 41.29
C PHE A 584 -65.40 -78.62 40.60
N TYR A 585 -66.20 -79.61 40.95
CA TYR A 585 -66.00 -80.95 40.41
C TYR A 585 -66.92 -81.21 39.23
N VAL A 586 -66.37 -81.88 38.21
CA VAL A 586 -67.04 -82.09 36.92
C VAL A 586 -66.85 -83.53 36.43
N SER A 587 -67.88 -84.06 35.78
CA SER A 587 -67.87 -85.41 35.19
C SER A 587 -66.95 -85.51 33.97
N LYS A 588 -66.33 -86.68 33.76
CA LYS A 588 -65.39 -86.98 32.64
C LYS A 588 -65.96 -86.73 31.25
N ASP A 589 -67.28 -86.86 31.11
CA ASP A 589 -67.96 -86.74 29.81
C ASP A 589 -68.61 -85.36 29.60
N GLY A 590 -68.53 -84.45 30.58
CA GLY A 590 -69.18 -83.12 30.51
C GLY A 590 -70.68 -83.17 30.26
N ARG A 591 -71.31 -84.30 30.60
CA ARG A 591 -72.75 -84.50 30.53
C ARG A 591 -73.41 -83.84 31.72
N LEU A 592 -74.59 -83.30 31.45
CA LEU A 592 -75.39 -82.49 32.36
C LEU A 592 -75.83 -83.33 33.57
N SER A 593 -75.78 -82.78 34.79
CA SER A 593 -76.38 -83.44 35.96
C SER A 593 -77.90 -83.53 35.74
N PRO A 594 -78.52 -84.74 35.80
CA PRO A 594 -79.94 -84.92 35.51
C PRO A 594 -80.86 -83.99 36.32
N ASP A 595 -80.47 -83.68 37.56
CA ASP A 595 -81.24 -82.85 38.50
C ASP A 595 -81.25 -81.35 38.12
N LYS A 596 -80.33 -80.88 37.27
CA LYS A 596 -80.17 -79.45 36.91
C LYS A 596 -80.68 -79.08 35.50
N ILE A 597 -81.10 -80.05 34.68
CA ILE A 597 -81.60 -79.81 33.30
C ILE A 597 -83.06 -79.31 33.30
N ALA A 598 -83.86 -79.65 34.31
CA ALA A 598 -85.30 -79.36 34.34
C ALA A 598 -85.67 -77.89 34.65
N ALA A 599 -84.70 -76.96 34.78
CA ALA A 599 -84.92 -75.64 35.38
C ALA A 599 -84.57 -74.40 34.51
N GLN A 600 -84.42 -74.49 33.17
CA GLN A 600 -84.15 -73.31 32.31
C GLN A 600 -85.25 -73.04 31.26
N PRO A 601 -85.79 -71.80 31.15
CA PRO A 601 -86.76 -71.41 30.12
C PRO A 601 -86.09 -70.94 28.81
N ALA A 602 -86.78 -71.19 27.68
CA ALA A 602 -86.32 -71.00 26.30
C ALA A 602 -86.26 -69.52 25.83
N GLU A 603 -85.19 -69.18 25.10
CA GLU A 603 -84.97 -67.89 24.41
C GLU A 603 -85.89 -67.70 23.19
N LYS A 604 -86.29 -66.44 22.92
CA LYS A 604 -86.64 -65.95 21.57
C LYS A 604 -86.23 -64.49 21.41
N GLY A 605 -85.54 -64.18 20.30
CA GLY A 605 -85.49 -62.82 19.73
C GLY A 605 -84.22 -62.44 18.97
N ALA A 606 -84.04 -62.98 17.76
CA ALA A 606 -83.11 -62.48 16.73
C ALA A 606 -83.51 -61.05 16.27
N VAL A 607 -82.62 -60.05 16.24
CA VAL A 607 -81.63 -59.68 15.19
C VAL A 607 -82.22 -59.47 13.79
N LYS A 608 -82.16 -58.21 13.32
CA LYS A 608 -81.51 -57.74 12.06
C LYS A 608 -81.88 -56.27 11.77
N PRO A 609 -81.16 -55.55 10.88
CA PRO A 609 -79.73 -55.57 10.58
C PRO A 609 -79.03 -54.27 11.03
#